data_AF-A0A2P2IER3-F1
#
_entry.id   AF-A0A2P2IER3-F1
#
_cell.length_a   1.000
_cell.length_b   1.000
_cell.length_c   1.000
_cell.angle_alpha   90.00
_cell.angle_beta   90.00
_cell.angle_gamma   90.00
#
_symmetry.space_group_name_H-M   'P 1'
#
loop_
_entity.id
_entity.type
_entity.pdbx_description
1 polymer ?
#
loop_
_entity_poly.entity_id
_entity_poly.type
_entity_poly.pdbx_seq_one_letter_code
_entity_poly.pdbx_strand_id
1 'polypeptide(L)'
;GVVCKVDDVYQVVEYSEITLKTAQRRNADGRLTFSAGNICNHFFTTQFLKNVVYGDYETGMRHHVAKKKIPYCNTDGHTVKPDRPNGIKMEKFVFDVFQFSNTLAVWEVIREDEFAPLKNGDGAEKDTPSTCRHSLFSLHQRYLLHAGGQLVDSEGELLPLIPSQKELNWGENPVVVEISPLVSYAGEGLQSIVQNKKFTCPLQLSDEREHKKNQ
;
A
#
# COMPACT_ATOMS: atom_id res chain seq x y z
N GLY A 1 -0.21 2.11 11.64
CA GLY A 1 -1.00 2.03 12.89
C GLY A 1 -2.45 1.64 12.65
N VAL A 2 -3.26 1.70 13.70
CA VAL A 2 -4.73 1.51 13.66
C VAL A 2 -5.44 2.81 14.04
N VAL A 3 -6.48 3.18 13.28
CA VAL A 3 -7.33 4.32 13.61
C VAL A 3 -8.24 3.94 14.78
N CYS A 4 -8.29 4.79 15.81
CA CYS A 4 -9.14 4.57 16.98
C CYS A 4 -9.54 5.88 17.65
N LYS A 5 -10.31 5.78 18.72
CA LYS A 5 -10.75 6.90 19.56
C LYS A 5 -10.28 6.66 21.00
N VAL A 6 -9.60 7.62 21.60
CA VAL A 6 -9.14 7.58 23.01
C VAL A 6 -9.55 8.90 23.65
N ASP A 7 -10.23 8.83 24.80
CA ASP A 7 -10.78 10.00 25.50
C ASP A 7 -11.58 10.93 24.57
N ASP A 8 -12.43 10.33 23.72
CA ASP A 8 -13.23 11.00 22.70
C ASP A 8 -12.44 11.75 21.59
N VAL A 9 -11.14 11.53 21.50
CA VAL A 9 -10.26 12.11 20.47
C VAL A 9 -9.84 11.02 19.47
N TYR A 10 -9.98 11.30 18.17
CA TYR A 10 -9.54 10.39 17.12
C TYR A 10 -8.02 10.49 16.92
N GLN A 11 -7.38 9.32 16.79
CA GLN A 11 -5.95 9.21 16.58
C GLN A 11 -5.58 7.90 15.88
N VAL A 12 -4.33 7.79 15.45
CA VAL A 12 -3.74 6.54 14.99
C VAL A 12 -2.75 6.06 16.04
N VAL A 13 -2.95 4.84 16.54
CA VAL A 13 -1.97 4.18 17.39
C VAL A 13 -1.01 3.42 16.50
N GLU A 14 0.27 3.77 16.52
CA GLU A 14 1.25 3.10 15.67
C GLU A 14 1.52 1.66 16.09
N TYR A 15 1.90 0.84 15.10
CA TYR A 15 2.11 -0.60 15.35
C TYR A 15 3.27 -0.89 16.30
N SER A 16 4.23 0.04 16.43
CA SER A 16 5.33 -0.04 17.41
C SER A 16 4.91 0.37 18.82
N GLU A 17 3.71 0.94 18.98
CA GLU A 17 3.22 1.51 20.25
C GLU A 17 1.99 0.74 20.79
N ILE A 18 1.38 -0.12 19.98
CA ILE A 18 0.26 -0.97 20.39
C ILE A 18 0.74 -2.22 21.16
N THR A 19 0.03 -2.57 22.24
CA THR A 19 0.30 -3.82 22.98
C THR A 19 -0.27 -5.04 22.25
N LEU A 20 0.39 -6.19 22.36
CA LEU A 20 -0.06 -7.43 21.73
C LEU A 20 -1.49 -7.83 22.13
N LYS A 21 -1.83 -7.67 23.41
CA LYS A 21 -3.18 -7.92 23.94
C LYS A 21 -4.24 -7.06 23.22
N THR A 22 -3.92 -5.79 22.94
CA THR A 22 -4.84 -4.88 22.25
C THR A 22 -4.93 -5.23 20.76
N ALA A 23 -3.79 -5.52 20.12
CA ALA A 23 -3.72 -5.90 18.72
C ALA A 23 -4.44 -7.22 18.39
N GLN A 24 -4.50 -8.15 19.34
CA GLN A 24 -5.18 -9.45 19.19
C GLN A 24 -6.63 -9.45 19.67
N ARG A 25 -7.13 -8.33 20.22
CA ARG A 25 -8.50 -8.23 20.72
C ARG A 25 -9.49 -8.43 19.58
N ARG A 26 -10.51 -9.25 19.81
CA ARG A 26 -11.57 -9.56 18.85
C ARG A 26 -12.94 -9.20 19.37
N ASN A 27 -13.83 -8.86 18.45
CA ASN A 27 -15.27 -8.71 18.67
C ASN A 27 -15.95 -10.09 18.69
N ALA A 28 -17.22 -10.13 19.05
CA ALA A 28 -18.01 -11.37 19.10
C ALA A 28 -18.15 -12.05 17.71
N ASP A 29 -18.02 -11.29 16.62
CA ASP A 29 -18.04 -11.79 15.24
C ASP A 29 -16.69 -12.38 14.79
N GLY A 30 -15.68 -12.38 15.66
CA GLY A 30 -14.34 -12.89 15.39
C GLY A 30 -13.41 -11.89 14.69
N ARG A 31 -13.89 -10.73 14.23
CA ARG A 31 -13.03 -9.67 13.65
C ARG A 31 -12.20 -8.99 14.74
N LEU A 32 -11.08 -8.39 14.35
CA LEU A 32 -10.28 -7.58 15.27
C LEU A 32 -11.10 -6.37 15.74
N THR A 33 -11.06 -6.07 17.04
CA THR A 33 -11.71 -4.87 17.57
C THR A 33 -11.09 -3.60 17.00
N PHE A 34 -9.77 -3.61 16.78
CA PHE A 34 -9.03 -2.53 16.14
C PHE A 34 -8.59 -2.95 14.73
N SER A 35 -9.55 -3.05 13.80
CA SER A 35 -9.33 -3.49 12.42
C SER A 35 -9.08 -2.36 11.42
N ALA A 36 -9.31 -1.10 11.79
CA ALA A 36 -9.16 0.06 10.91
C ALA A 36 -7.66 0.38 10.66
N GLY A 37 -7.03 -0.38 9.76
CA GLY A 37 -5.62 -0.23 9.41
C GLY A 37 -5.35 1.08 8.66
N ASN A 38 -4.45 1.92 9.19
CA ASN A 38 -4.02 3.14 8.50
C ASN A 38 -3.08 2.79 7.32
N ILE A 39 -3.53 3.05 6.09
CA ILE A 39 -2.75 2.85 4.85
C ILE A 39 -2.03 4.13 4.38
N CYS A 40 -1.99 5.18 5.21
CA CYS A 40 -1.41 6.49 4.90
C CYS A 40 -2.04 7.19 3.69
N ASN A 41 -3.35 7.01 3.48
CA ASN A 41 -4.14 7.77 2.53
C ASN A 41 -5.18 8.59 3.31
N HIS A 42 -5.03 9.92 3.31
CA HIS A 42 -5.80 10.84 4.17
C HIS A 42 -6.42 11.96 3.35
N PHE A 43 -7.64 12.35 3.72
CA PHE A 43 -8.31 13.52 3.16
C PHE A 43 -8.28 14.68 4.15
N PHE A 44 -7.84 15.84 3.70
CA PHE A 44 -7.85 17.06 4.48
C PHE A 44 -8.48 18.20 3.68
N THR A 45 -9.35 18.99 4.32
CA THR A 45 -9.78 20.26 3.72
C THR A 45 -8.66 21.28 3.82
N THR A 46 -8.60 22.19 2.85
CA THR A 46 -7.61 23.29 2.88
C THR A 46 -7.77 24.16 4.12
N GLN A 47 -9.00 24.37 4.60
CA GLN A 47 -9.27 25.11 5.83
C GLN A 47 -8.70 24.39 7.06
N PHE A 48 -8.84 23.06 7.15
CA PHE A 48 -8.24 22.29 8.24
C PHE A 48 -6.72 22.42 8.24
N LEU A 49 -6.07 22.28 7.08
CA LEU A 49 -4.61 22.45 6.97
C LEU A 49 -4.15 23.85 7.37
N LYS A 50 -4.89 24.90 6.99
CA LYS A 50 -4.60 26.28 7.43
C LYS A 50 -4.66 26.39 8.95
N ASN A 51 -5.65 25.79 9.60
CA ASN A 51 -5.74 25.80 11.06
C ASN A 51 -4.58 25.04 11.71
N VAL A 52 -4.16 23.92 11.13
CA VAL A 52 -3.00 23.16 11.64
C VAL A 52 -1.71 23.98 11.56
N VAL A 53 -1.47 24.67 10.43
CA VAL A 53 -0.23 25.41 10.18
C VAL A 53 -0.20 26.79 10.85
N TYR A 54 -1.30 27.53 10.82
CA TYR A 54 -1.37 28.91 11.31
C TYR A 54 -2.07 29.06 12.67
N GLY A 55 -2.76 28.03 13.15
CA GLY A 55 -3.46 28.01 14.45
C GLY A 55 -2.63 27.37 15.57
N ASP A 56 -1.31 27.29 15.40
CA ASP A 56 -0.34 26.76 16.37
C ASP A 56 -0.52 25.28 16.78
N TYR A 57 -1.41 24.51 16.15
CA TYR A 57 -1.59 23.09 16.46
C TYR A 57 -0.34 22.24 16.20
N GLU A 58 0.46 22.62 15.19
CA GLU A 58 1.74 21.96 14.89
C GLU A 58 2.67 21.97 16.12
N THR A 59 2.72 23.07 16.87
CA THR A 59 3.60 23.20 18.04
C THR A 59 3.20 22.27 19.18
N GLY A 60 1.92 21.92 19.27
CA GLY A 60 1.39 20.96 20.25
C GLY A 60 1.62 19.49 19.88
N MET A 61 2.04 19.20 18.64
CA MET A 61 2.32 17.82 18.22
C MET A 61 3.58 17.29 18.91
N ARG A 62 3.49 16.06 19.40
CA ARG A 62 4.57 15.39 20.12
C ARG A 62 5.57 14.77 19.15
N HIS A 63 6.83 14.68 19.58
CA HIS A 63 7.83 13.88 18.89
C HIS A 63 7.74 12.42 19.35
N HIS A 64 7.68 11.51 18.37
CA HIS A 64 7.86 10.09 18.55
C HIS A 64 9.35 9.76 18.53
N VAL A 65 9.78 8.89 19.45
CA VAL A 65 11.21 8.57 19.66
C VAL A 65 11.52 7.17 19.15
N ALA A 66 12.41 7.08 18.17
CA ALA A 66 12.94 5.81 17.68
C ALA A 66 14.42 5.65 18.06
N LYS A 67 14.77 4.58 18.78
CA LYS A 67 16.18 4.22 19.04
C LYS A 67 16.80 3.67 17.75
N LYS A 68 17.93 4.24 17.31
CA LYS A 68 18.58 3.87 16.04
C LYS A 68 20.07 3.56 16.23
N LYS A 69 20.58 2.72 15.34
CA LYS A 69 22.02 2.50 15.11
C LYS A 69 22.47 3.56 14.09
N ILE A 70 23.01 4.67 14.58
CA ILE A 70 23.38 5.83 13.78
C ILE A 70 24.88 5.74 13.51
N PRO A 71 25.32 5.48 12.26
CA PRO A 71 26.73 5.54 11.90
C PRO A 71 27.30 6.92 12.27
N TYR A 72 28.48 6.95 12.88
CA TYR A 72 29.09 8.18 13.37
C TYR A 72 30.60 8.17 13.12
N CYS A 73 31.23 9.35 13.16
CA CYS A 73 32.67 9.50 13.12
C CYS A 73 33.23 9.48 14.54
N ASN A 74 34.18 8.60 14.84
CA ASN A 74 34.81 8.54 16.17
C ASN A 74 35.88 9.65 16.33
N THR A 75 36.52 9.70 17.49
CA THR A 75 37.56 10.68 17.81
C THR A 75 38.80 10.59 16.92
N ASP A 76 39.04 9.44 16.30
CA ASP A 76 40.19 9.20 15.42
C ASP A 76 39.88 9.52 13.95
N GLY A 77 38.67 10.01 13.64
CA GLY A 77 38.24 10.33 12.27
C GLY A 77 37.70 9.13 11.48
N HIS A 78 37.49 7.98 12.12
CA HIS A 78 36.99 6.77 11.46
C HIS A 78 35.46 6.65 11.53
N THR A 79 34.85 6.19 10.44
CA THR A 79 33.40 5.88 10.42
C THR A 79 33.13 4.57 11.13
N VAL A 80 32.28 4.62 12.15
CA VAL A 80 31.86 3.46 12.95
C VAL A 80 30.40 3.14 12.66
N LYS A 81 30.12 1.86 12.36
CA LYS A 81 28.76 1.31 12.30
C LYS A 81 28.48 0.61 13.64
N PRO A 82 27.58 1.14 14.48
CA PRO A 82 27.42 0.63 15.85
C PRO A 82 26.60 -0.67 15.88
N ASP A 83 27.00 -1.61 16.74
CA ASP A 83 26.30 -2.91 16.90
C ASP A 83 25.02 -2.82 17.72
N ARG A 84 24.89 -1.77 18.55
CA ARG A 84 23.71 -1.47 19.39
C ARG A 84 23.21 -0.04 19.14
N PRO A 85 21.94 0.26 19.40
CA PRO A 85 21.44 1.64 19.28
C PRO A 85 22.27 2.61 20.12
N ASN A 86 22.72 3.71 19.50
CA ASN A 86 23.61 4.72 20.08
C ASN A 86 23.01 6.14 20.02
N GLY A 87 21.79 6.28 19.51
CA GLY A 87 21.10 7.56 19.47
C GLY A 87 19.60 7.41 19.25
N ILE A 88 18.92 8.55 19.23
CA ILE A 88 17.50 8.65 18.98
C ILE A 88 17.23 9.45 17.71
N LYS A 89 16.17 9.07 16.99
CA LYS A 89 15.54 9.87 15.95
C LYS A 89 14.19 10.34 16.49
N MET A 90 13.94 11.64 16.40
CA MET A 90 12.67 12.25 16.77
C MET A 90 11.90 12.58 15.49
N GLU A 91 10.65 12.14 15.40
CA GLU A 91 9.80 12.30 14.21
C GLU A 91 8.39 12.74 14.66
N LYS A 92 7.70 13.55 13.86
CA LYS A 92 6.25 13.77 14.00
C LYS A 92 5.53 12.91 12.98
N PHE A 93 4.36 12.38 13.30
CA PHE A 93 3.58 11.63 12.33
C PHE A 93 2.48 12.49 11.72
N VAL A 94 2.28 12.32 10.41
CA VAL A 94 1.31 13.13 9.63
C VAL A 94 -0.13 12.99 10.16
N PHE A 95 -0.47 11.83 10.71
CA PHE A 95 -1.80 11.53 11.25
C PHE A 95 -2.01 12.01 12.69
N ASP A 96 -0.98 12.51 13.38
CA ASP A 96 -1.15 13.07 14.73
C ASP A 96 -2.04 14.31 14.71
N VAL A 97 -2.24 14.92 13.53
CA VAL A 97 -3.17 16.05 13.35
C VAL A 97 -4.64 15.65 13.50
N PHE A 98 -4.98 14.35 13.44
CA PHE A 98 -6.38 13.88 13.51
C PHE A 98 -7.07 14.32 14.81
N GLN A 99 -6.30 14.45 15.89
CA GLN A 99 -6.81 14.90 17.19
C GLN A 99 -7.39 16.33 17.16
N PHE A 100 -6.98 17.15 16.17
CA PHE A 100 -7.45 18.52 16.00
C PHE A 100 -8.68 18.62 15.07
N SER A 101 -9.16 17.50 14.53
CA SER A 101 -10.34 17.50 13.68
C SER A 101 -11.62 17.38 14.51
N ASN A 102 -12.57 18.29 14.27
CA ASN A 102 -13.91 18.23 14.86
C ASN A 102 -14.80 17.16 14.19
N THR A 103 -14.43 16.72 12.99
CA THR A 103 -15.19 15.76 12.19
C THR A 103 -14.23 14.82 11.48
N LEU A 104 -14.23 13.54 11.87
CA LEU A 104 -13.41 12.51 11.24
C LEU A 104 -14.29 11.39 10.71
N ALA A 105 -14.05 11.00 9.46
CA ALA A 105 -14.63 9.83 8.83
C ALA A 105 -13.52 8.82 8.52
N VAL A 106 -13.86 7.54 8.56
CA VAL A 106 -12.97 6.45 8.15
C VAL A 106 -13.61 5.76 6.95
N TRP A 107 -12.84 5.61 5.87
CA TRP A 107 -13.27 4.96 4.64
C TRP A 107 -12.48 3.65 4.48
N GLU A 108 -13.18 2.53 4.58
CA GLU A 108 -12.59 1.19 4.41
C GLU A 108 -12.60 0.80 2.93
N VAL A 109 -11.50 0.20 2.47
CA VAL A 109 -11.30 -0.25 1.08
C VAL A 109 -10.81 -1.69 1.06
N ILE A 110 -10.95 -2.34 -0.09
CA ILE A 110 -10.40 -3.68 -0.34
C ILE A 110 -8.89 -3.56 -0.55
N ARG A 111 -8.10 -4.29 0.24
CA ARG A 111 -6.64 -4.19 0.22
C ARG A 111 -6.08 -4.53 -1.17
N GLU A 112 -6.64 -5.56 -1.79
CA GLU A 112 -6.19 -6.09 -3.08
C GLU A 112 -6.43 -5.11 -4.23
N ASP A 113 -7.26 -4.08 -4.00
CA ASP A 113 -7.55 -3.02 -4.97
C ASP A 113 -6.71 -1.77 -4.73
N GLU A 114 -6.42 -1.43 -3.46
CA GLU A 114 -5.90 -0.09 -3.11
C GLU A 114 -4.59 -0.08 -2.30
N PHE A 115 -4.06 -1.23 -1.85
CA PHE A 115 -2.90 -1.23 -0.97
C PHE A 115 -1.92 -2.40 -1.14
N ALA A 116 -0.82 -2.13 -1.85
CA ALA A 116 0.37 -2.99 -1.97
C ALA A 116 1.65 -2.20 -1.67
N PRO A 117 2.09 -2.11 -0.40
CA PRO A 117 3.20 -1.24 -0.01
C PRO A 117 4.56 -1.83 -0.39
N LEU A 118 5.50 -0.96 -0.77
CA LEU A 118 6.92 -1.30 -0.95
C LEU A 118 7.73 -0.80 0.25
N LYS A 119 8.27 -1.73 1.04
CA LYS A 119 9.04 -1.44 2.27
C LYS A 119 10.37 -2.17 2.35
N ASN A 120 10.50 -3.32 1.71
CA ASN A 120 11.63 -4.23 1.84
C ASN A 120 12.25 -4.55 0.47
N GLY A 121 13.49 -5.04 0.45
CA GLY A 121 14.10 -5.61 -0.76
C GLY A 121 13.57 -7.02 -1.06
N ASP A 122 13.76 -7.50 -2.29
CA ASP A 122 13.43 -8.89 -2.64
C ASP A 122 14.26 -9.89 -1.81
N GLY A 123 13.62 -11.01 -1.43
CA GLY A 123 14.14 -11.98 -0.46
C GLY A 123 13.60 -11.81 0.97
N ALA A 124 12.96 -10.67 1.27
CA ALA A 124 12.14 -10.54 2.48
C ALA A 124 10.78 -11.22 2.31
N GLU A 125 10.09 -11.48 3.43
CA GLU A 125 8.81 -12.20 3.45
C GLU A 125 7.67 -11.47 2.74
N LYS A 126 7.63 -10.13 2.80
CA LYS A 126 6.52 -9.32 2.28
C LYS A 126 6.94 -7.89 1.94
N ASP A 127 6.04 -7.17 1.27
CA ASP A 127 6.17 -5.74 0.96
C ASP A 127 7.46 -5.42 0.16
N THR A 128 7.77 -6.30 -0.79
CA THR A 128 8.95 -6.26 -1.69
C THR A 128 8.55 -5.83 -3.12
N PRO A 129 9.52 -5.48 -4.01
CA PRO A 129 9.24 -5.20 -5.41
C PRO A 129 8.43 -6.30 -6.09
N SER A 130 8.78 -7.57 -5.85
CA SER A 130 8.04 -8.72 -6.38
C SER A 130 6.60 -8.74 -5.90
N THR A 131 6.35 -8.61 -4.59
CA THR A 131 4.97 -8.64 -4.07
C THR A 131 4.11 -7.46 -4.57
N CYS A 132 4.71 -6.28 -4.76
CA CYS A 132 4.00 -5.11 -5.29
C CYS A 132 3.59 -5.34 -6.74
N ARG A 133 4.52 -5.79 -7.58
CA ARG A 133 4.27 -6.07 -9.00
C ARG A 133 3.19 -7.13 -9.19
N HIS A 134 3.25 -8.23 -8.43
CA HIS A 134 2.24 -9.28 -8.53
C HIS A 134 0.85 -8.83 -8.06
N SER A 135 0.78 -7.97 -7.04
CA SER A 135 -0.50 -7.40 -6.59
C SER A 135 -1.15 -6.58 -7.72
N LEU A 136 -0.34 -5.78 -8.45
CA LEU A 136 -0.83 -5.01 -9.59
C LEU A 136 -1.27 -5.91 -10.76
N PHE A 137 -0.48 -6.93 -11.11
CA PHE A 137 -0.87 -7.88 -12.16
C PHE A 137 -2.16 -8.62 -11.82
N SER A 138 -2.33 -9.03 -10.56
CA SER A 138 -3.56 -9.67 -10.09
C SER A 138 -4.77 -8.73 -10.15
N LEU A 139 -4.60 -7.44 -9.80
CA LEU A 139 -5.63 -6.43 -9.95
C LEU A 139 -6.06 -6.27 -11.42
N HIS A 140 -5.10 -6.09 -12.32
CA HIS A 140 -5.37 -5.91 -13.75
C HIS A 140 -5.94 -7.16 -14.43
N GLN A 141 -5.50 -8.35 -14.00
CA GLN A 141 -6.13 -9.61 -14.40
C GLN A 141 -7.63 -9.60 -14.04
N ARG A 142 -7.98 -9.20 -12.81
CA ARG A 142 -9.40 -9.10 -12.39
C ARG A 142 -10.16 -8.07 -13.23
N TYR A 143 -9.59 -6.91 -13.51
CA TYR A 143 -10.22 -5.90 -14.38
C TYR A 143 -10.51 -6.43 -15.78
N LEU A 144 -9.53 -7.09 -16.41
CA LEU A 144 -9.69 -7.68 -17.74
C LEU A 144 -10.81 -8.73 -17.76
N LEU A 145 -10.83 -9.63 -16.78
CA LEU A 145 -11.82 -10.69 -16.69
C LEU A 145 -13.22 -10.14 -16.40
N HIS A 146 -13.34 -9.16 -15.51
CA HIS A 146 -14.61 -8.48 -15.22
C HIS A 146 -15.17 -7.73 -16.44
N ALA A 147 -14.30 -7.24 -17.32
CA ALA A 147 -14.68 -6.59 -18.56
C ALA A 147 -15.04 -7.57 -19.70
N GLY A 148 -15.02 -8.88 -19.45
CA GLY A 148 -15.37 -9.92 -20.41
C GLY A 148 -14.21 -10.35 -21.33
N GLY A 149 -12.98 -9.98 -20.99
CA GLY A 149 -11.78 -10.52 -21.61
C GLY A 149 -11.46 -11.92 -21.10
N GLN A 150 -10.72 -12.70 -21.89
CA GLN A 150 -10.32 -14.05 -21.54
C GLN A 150 -8.80 -14.19 -21.68
N LEU A 151 -8.18 -14.89 -20.73
CA LEU A 151 -6.77 -15.26 -20.82
C LEU A 151 -6.66 -16.72 -21.28
N VAL A 152 -5.79 -16.97 -22.24
CA VAL A 152 -5.55 -18.30 -22.80
C VAL A 152 -4.06 -18.65 -22.86
N ASP A 153 -3.75 -19.94 -22.91
CA ASP A 153 -2.41 -20.44 -23.17
C ASP A 153 -2.05 -20.37 -24.68
N SER A 154 -0.89 -20.93 -25.05
CA SER A 154 -0.42 -20.98 -26.44
C SER A 154 -1.29 -21.84 -27.37
N GLU A 155 -2.09 -22.73 -26.81
CA GLU A 155 -2.99 -23.64 -27.54
C GLU A 155 -4.41 -23.07 -27.66
N GLY A 156 -4.69 -21.96 -26.97
CA GLY A 156 -5.97 -21.25 -27.00
C GLY A 156 -6.96 -21.70 -25.93
N GLU A 157 -6.49 -22.53 -24.99
CA GLU A 157 -7.25 -23.01 -23.84
C GLU A 157 -7.27 -21.98 -22.71
N LEU A 158 -8.38 -21.91 -21.98
CA LEU A 158 -8.57 -20.91 -20.93
C LEU A 158 -7.65 -21.15 -19.75
N LEU A 159 -6.94 -20.10 -19.33
CA LEU A 159 -6.17 -20.14 -18.10
C LEU A 159 -7.09 -20.16 -16.87
N PRO A 160 -6.75 -20.91 -15.81
CA PRO A 160 -7.49 -20.88 -14.56
C PRO A 160 -7.40 -19.51 -13.89
N LEU A 161 -8.47 -19.11 -13.19
CA LEU A 161 -8.52 -17.86 -12.43
C LEU A 161 -7.43 -17.77 -11.37
N ILE A 162 -7.16 -18.91 -10.71
CA ILE A 162 -6.12 -19.07 -9.70
C ILE A 162 -5.19 -20.19 -10.18
N PRO A 163 -4.09 -19.86 -10.87
CA PRO A 163 -3.16 -20.87 -11.36
C PRO A 163 -2.45 -21.60 -10.21
N SER A 164 -2.21 -22.89 -10.42
CA SER A 164 -1.57 -23.76 -9.42
C SER A 164 -0.12 -23.32 -9.17
N GLN A 165 0.23 -23.09 -7.90
CA GLN A 165 1.62 -22.78 -7.51
C GLN A 165 2.60 -23.91 -7.80
N LYS A 166 2.13 -25.17 -7.98
CA LYS A 166 2.98 -26.30 -8.37
C LYS A 166 3.33 -26.29 -9.87
N GLU A 167 2.51 -25.62 -10.67
CA GLU A 167 2.70 -25.49 -12.12
C GLU A 167 3.37 -24.15 -12.48
N LEU A 168 3.25 -23.16 -11.60
CA LEU A 168 3.97 -21.91 -11.65
C LEU A 168 5.37 -22.06 -11.03
N ASN A 169 6.35 -22.48 -11.83
CA ASN A 169 7.69 -22.00 -11.57
C ASN A 169 7.62 -20.46 -11.61
N TRP A 170 7.97 -19.78 -10.51
CA TRP A 170 7.94 -18.31 -10.38
C TRP A 170 8.75 -17.55 -11.45
N GLY A 171 9.43 -18.27 -12.35
CA GLY A 171 10.11 -17.74 -13.53
C GLY A 171 9.51 -18.08 -14.90
N GLU A 172 8.53 -18.98 -15.04
CA GLU A 172 8.14 -19.51 -16.37
C GLU A 172 6.73 -19.16 -16.86
N ASN A 173 5.74 -18.86 -16.01
CA ASN A 173 4.40 -18.47 -16.50
C ASN A 173 3.59 -17.57 -15.53
N PRO A 174 4.11 -16.41 -15.07
CA PRO A 174 3.27 -15.49 -14.33
C PRO A 174 2.15 -14.98 -15.26
N VAL A 175 0.90 -15.02 -14.80
CA VAL A 175 -0.17 -14.25 -15.45
C VAL A 175 0.21 -12.78 -15.31
N VAL A 176 0.74 -12.22 -16.39
CA VAL A 176 1.21 -10.83 -16.46
C VAL A 176 0.19 -10.06 -17.28
N VAL A 177 -0.59 -9.24 -16.59
CA VAL A 177 -1.51 -8.29 -17.20
C VAL A 177 -1.17 -6.91 -16.65
N GLU A 178 -0.86 -5.98 -17.53
CA GLU A 178 -0.60 -4.59 -17.18
C GLU A 178 -1.50 -3.66 -18.00
N ILE A 179 -2.31 -2.86 -17.32
CA ILE A 179 -3.20 -1.90 -17.93
C ILE A 179 -2.69 -0.52 -17.52
N SER A 180 -2.39 0.32 -18.50
CA SER A 180 -1.99 1.68 -18.23
C SER A 180 -3.13 2.47 -17.56
N PRO A 181 -2.83 3.31 -16.56
CA PRO A 181 -3.81 4.24 -15.99
C PRO A 181 -4.47 5.19 -17.01
N LEU A 182 -3.86 5.39 -18.19
CA LEU A 182 -4.46 6.19 -19.27
C LEU A 182 -5.53 5.44 -20.07
N VAL A 183 -5.50 4.11 -20.02
CA VAL A 183 -6.52 3.23 -20.60
C VAL A 183 -7.68 3.03 -19.63
N SER A 184 -7.37 2.77 -18.37
CA SER A 184 -8.36 2.55 -17.31
C SER A 184 -7.76 2.87 -15.94
N TYR A 185 -8.47 3.66 -15.14
CA TYR A 185 -8.02 4.07 -13.82
C TYR A 185 -8.28 2.98 -12.76
N ALA A 186 -9.49 2.42 -12.76
CA ALA A 186 -9.97 1.45 -11.78
C ALA A 186 -10.77 0.29 -12.42
N GLY A 187 -10.46 -0.04 -13.67
CA GLY A 187 -11.06 -1.15 -14.41
C GLY A 187 -12.25 -0.77 -15.31
N GLU A 188 -12.67 0.50 -15.30
CA GLU A 188 -13.70 1.03 -16.18
C GLU A 188 -13.26 1.13 -17.65
N GLY A 189 -14.21 1.17 -18.58
CA GLY A 189 -13.94 1.44 -20.00
C GLY A 189 -13.29 0.28 -20.78
N LEU A 190 -12.91 -0.81 -20.10
CA LEU A 190 -12.21 -1.93 -20.72
C LEU A 190 -13.09 -2.79 -21.63
N GLN A 191 -14.43 -2.79 -21.47
CA GLN A 191 -15.30 -3.68 -22.24
C GLN A 191 -15.16 -3.49 -23.76
N SER A 192 -15.07 -2.24 -24.23
CA SER A 192 -14.88 -1.95 -25.67
C SER A 192 -13.57 -2.50 -26.22
N ILE A 193 -12.58 -2.72 -25.36
CA ILE A 193 -11.24 -3.18 -25.71
C ILE A 193 -11.17 -4.70 -25.63
N VAL A 194 -11.70 -5.32 -24.57
CA VAL A 194 -11.41 -6.73 -24.25
C VAL A 194 -12.60 -7.69 -24.38
N GLN A 195 -13.83 -7.19 -24.45
CA GLN A 195 -15.02 -8.05 -24.38
C GLN A 195 -15.04 -9.10 -25.49
N ASN A 196 -15.27 -10.36 -25.12
CA ASN A 196 -15.30 -11.53 -26.00
C ASN A 196 -13.99 -11.77 -26.78
N LYS A 197 -12.87 -11.19 -26.33
CA LYS A 197 -11.54 -11.41 -26.92
C LYS A 197 -10.70 -12.29 -26.00
N LYS A 198 -9.84 -13.10 -26.64
CA LYS A 198 -8.85 -13.96 -25.99
C LYS A 198 -7.47 -13.31 -26.09
N PHE A 199 -6.70 -13.36 -25.02
CA PHE A 199 -5.36 -12.79 -24.93
C PHE A 199 -4.39 -13.81 -24.32
N THR A 200 -3.16 -13.81 -24.80
CA THR A 200 -2.04 -14.54 -24.18
C THR A 200 -1.25 -13.59 -23.26
N CYS A 201 -0.54 -14.15 -22.29
CA CYS A 201 0.39 -13.38 -21.45
C CYS A 201 1.82 -13.38 -22.04
N PRO A 202 2.63 -12.33 -21.78
CA PRO A 202 2.29 -11.11 -21.07
C PRO A 202 1.40 -10.19 -21.91
N LEU A 203 0.37 -9.60 -21.29
CA LEU A 203 -0.51 -8.63 -21.91
C LEU A 203 -0.27 -7.24 -21.34
N GLN A 204 -0.05 -6.27 -22.23
CA GLN A 204 0.01 -4.86 -21.88
C GLN A 204 -1.02 -4.07 -22.70
N LEU A 205 -1.92 -3.35 -22.02
CA LEU A 205 -2.84 -2.40 -22.64
C LEU A 205 -2.31 -0.98 -22.36
N SER A 206 -1.91 -0.26 -23.41
CA SER A 206 -1.36 1.09 -23.33
C SER A 206 -2.15 2.05 -24.21
N ASP A 207 -2.14 3.33 -23.83
CA ASP A 207 -2.74 4.39 -24.64
C ASP A 207 -1.75 4.90 -25.69
N GLU A 208 -2.22 5.23 -26.90
CA GLU A 208 -1.36 5.76 -27.98
C GLU A 208 -0.55 7.00 -27.58
N ARG A 209 -1.05 7.80 -26.63
CA ARG A 209 -0.36 8.98 -26.09
C ARG A 209 0.96 8.64 -25.40
N GLU A 210 1.13 7.40 -24.94
CA GLU A 210 2.36 6.94 -24.27
C GLU A 210 3.50 6.72 -25.27
N HIS A 211 3.18 6.26 -26.47
CA HIS A 211 4.16 5.95 -27.52
C HIS A 211 4.74 7.21 -28.20
N LYS A 212 4.05 8.34 -28.11
CA LYS A 212 4.45 9.61 -28.76
C LYS A 212 5.53 10.40 -28.03
N LYS A 213 5.98 9.97 -26.84
CA LYS A 213 6.99 10.69 -26.04
C LYS A 213 8.44 10.25 -26.28
N ASN A 214 8.66 9.22 -27.10
CA ASN A 214 9.99 8.64 -27.38
C ASN A 214 10.50 8.91 -28.81
N GLN A 215 9.94 9.90 -29.52
CA GLN A 215 10.46 10.45 -30.79
C GLN A 215 10.81 11.92 -30.61
#